data_AF-A0A0K2TKI7-F1
#
_entry.id   AF-A0A0K2TKI7-F1
#
_cell.length_a   1.000
_cell.length_b   1.000
_cell.length_c   1.000
_cell.angle_alpha   90.00
_cell.angle_beta   90.00
_cell.angle_gamma   90.00
#
_symmetry.space_group_name_H-M   'P 1'
#
loop_
_entity.id
_entity.type
_entity.pdbx_description
1 polymer ?
#
loop_
_entity_poly.entity_id
_entity_poly.type
_entity_poly.pdbx_seq_one_letter_code
_entity_poly.pdbx_strand_id
1 'polypeptide(L)'
;MADNLEQDLNATTESCNNFNNKLTDTLRGLITANKDRKDEIDALRGDHEQLRKDHDAFVVSAERENDLRKNEVKSLEERQQKDNQARIVDISKLEGKLDTENSARKSEIQDLDKWAKGENDARKTEIANLDNFAKSENDARKAEIADLNNFAKTENDGRISDIAALNSRMDSENKQRSEEDKNLNERVDKEIKDREEALKDLQNRMDSQNDDRNKEMDELRTRMMKENAFLKSLAGKPLSVYFDAYRTKAYDGGGEENLTFNGVSCNVGGGLDPESGVFIAPIGGAYIFIFHVATHDNKKALLSIRHNGEEVASIFDQNHKDNHKNSMAGTTILLSLKKGDEVVVYAYTGTWLADFPMNHYTHWVGLLLKPSEEAIQEFRDSAEEGNFEEVPAN
;
A
#
# COMPACT_ATOMS: atom_id res chain seq x y z
N MET A 1 -213.44 -104.96 -95.52
CA MET A 1 -212.29 -104.46 -96.29
C MET A 1 -211.80 -103.10 -95.73
N ALA A 2 -211.66 -102.76 -94.45
CA ALA A 2 -211.46 -103.36 -93.10
C ALA A 2 -210.03 -103.56 -92.55
N ASP A 3 -208.94 -103.71 -93.34
CA ASP A 3 -207.63 -104.06 -92.73
C ASP A 3 -206.42 -103.14 -93.01
N ASN A 4 -206.49 -102.18 -93.94
CA ASN A 4 -205.32 -101.34 -94.31
C ASN A 4 -205.27 -99.95 -93.64
N LEU A 5 -206.23 -99.61 -92.77
CA LEU A 5 -206.27 -98.33 -92.05
C LEU A 5 -205.46 -98.37 -90.73
N GLU A 6 -205.10 -99.55 -90.22
CA GLU A 6 -204.53 -99.71 -88.87
C GLU A 6 -203.03 -100.04 -88.88
N GLN A 7 -202.52 -100.68 -89.95
CA GLN A 7 -201.09 -101.00 -90.08
C GLN A 7 -200.23 -99.77 -90.44
N ASP A 8 -200.69 -98.92 -91.36
CA ASP A 8 -199.92 -97.73 -91.78
C ASP A 8 -199.91 -96.62 -90.70
N LEU A 9 -200.96 -96.53 -89.88
CA LEU A 9 -201.03 -95.57 -88.77
C LEU A 9 -200.07 -95.96 -87.62
N ASN A 10 -199.90 -97.26 -87.35
CA ASN A 10 -198.96 -97.76 -86.35
C ASN A 10 -197.50 -97.58 -86.80
N ALA A 11 -197.17 -97.86 -88.06
CA ALA A 11 -195.82 -97.67 -88.58
C ALA A 11 -195.37 -96.19 -88.55
N THR A 12 -196.31 -95.27 -88.80
CA THR A 12 -196.04 -93.82 -88.74
C THR A 12 -195.83 -93.33 -87.30
N THR A 13 -196.57 -93.89 -86.35
CA THR A 13 -196.46 -93.54 -84.92
C THR A 13 -195.15 -94.05 -84.30
N GLU A 14 -194.70 -95.26 -84.66
CA GLU A 14 -193.41 -95.80 -84.21
C GLU A 14 -192.22 -95.01 -84.74
N SER A 15 -192.26 -94.58 -86.01
CA SER A 15 -191.18 -93.76 -86.61
C SER A 15 -191.05 -92.39 -85.94
N CYS A 16 -192.16 -91.74 -85.57
CA CYS A 16 -192.14 -90.46 -84.86
C CYS A 16 -191.55 -90.58 -83.44
N ASN A 17 -191.89 -91.63 -82.70
CA ASN A 17 -191.35 -91.84 -81.36
C ASN A 17 -189.84 -92.13 -81.38
N ASN A 18 -189.36 -92.87 -82.39
CA ASN A 18 -187.94 -93.18 -82.54
C ASN A 18 -187.10 -91.93 -82.88
N PHE A 19 -187.65 -91.01 -83.68
CA PHE A 19 -187.03 -89.71 -83.96
C PHE A 19 -186.91 -88.84 -82.69
N ASN A 20 -187.98 -88.74 -81.90
CA ASN A 20 -187.98 -87.91 -80.68
C ASN A 20 -187.02 -88.43 -79.61
N ASN A 21 -186.85 -89.75 -79.49
CA ASN A 21 -185.88 -90.33 -78.57
C ASN A 21 -184.43 -90.01 -79.00
N LYS A 22 -184.09 -90.18 -80.29
CA LYS A 22 -182.75 -89.82 -80.81
C LYS A 22 -182.45 -88.33 -80.68
N LEU A 23 -183.45 -87.47 -80.89
CA LEU A 23 -183.30 -86.02 -80.69
C LEU A 23 -183.00 -85.68 -79.22
N THR A 24 -183.69 -86.34 -78.29
CA THR A 24 -183.51 -86.13 -76.85
C THR A 24 -182.13 -86.56 -76.36
N ASP A 25 -181.64 -87.72 -76.82
CA ASP A 25 -180.30 -88.20 -76.45
C ASP A 25 -179.19 -87.32 -77.04
N THR A 26 -179.38 -86.84 -78.27
CA THR A 26 -178.42 -85.92 -78.91
C THR A 26 -178.37 -84.58 -78.17
N LEU A 27 -179.52 -84.03 -77.78
CA LEU A 27 -179.57 -82.78 -76.99
C LEU A 27 -178.96 -82.95 -75.59
N ARG A 28 -179.17 -84.08 -74.92
CA ARG A 28 -178.51 -84.36 -73.63
C ARG A 28 -177.00 -84.47 -73.78
N GLY A 29 -176.50 -85.16 -74.81
CA GLY A 29 -175.06 -85.25 -75.09
C GLY A 29 -174.40 -83.88 -75.31
N LEU A 30 -175.06 -82.98 -76.04
CA LEU A 30 -174.59 -81.61 -76.25
C LEU A 30 -174.57 -80.79 -74.96
N ILE A 31 -175.56 -80.95 -74.09
CA ILE A 31 -175.60 -80.24 -72.80
C ILE A 31 -174.44 -80.68 -71.89
N THR A 32 -174.15 -82.00 -71.83
CA THR A 32 -173.02 -82.51 -71.03
C THR A 32 -171.68 -81.99 -71.56
N ALA A 33 -171.45 -82.05 -72.88
CA ALA A 33 -170.21 -81.57 -73.47
C ALA A 33 -169.99 -80.05 -73.28
N ASN A 34 -171.07 -79.26 -73.25
CA ASN A 34 -170.97 -77.82 -73.00
C ASN A 34 -170.67 -77.50 -71.54
N LYS A 35 -171.12 -78.35 -70.59
CA LYS A 35 -170.76 -78.24 -69.18
C LYS A 35 -169.27 -78.54 -68.97
N ASP A 36 -168.75 -79.62 -69.55
CA ASP A 36 -167.34 -80.00 -69.41
C ASP A 36 -166.40 -78.91 -69.97
N ARG A 37 -166.73 -78.32 -71.12
CA ARG A 37 -165.95 -77.19 -71.68
C ARG A 37 -165.99 -75.95 -70.80
N LYS A 38 -167.09 -75.72 -70.08
CA LYS A 38 -167.20 -74.58 -69.15
C LYS A 38 -166.29 -74.79 -67.95
N ASP A 39 -166.31 -75.99 -67.37
CA ASP A 39 -165.46 -76.35 -66.23
C ASP A 39 -163.97 -76.26 -66.62
N GLU A 40 -163.60 -76.66 -67.86
CA GLU A 40 -162.24 -76.52 -68.39
C GLU A 40 -161.81 -75.04 -68.60
N ILE A 41 -162.72 -74.18 -69.09
CA ILE A 41 -162.47 -72.73 -69.24
C ILE A 41 -162.27 -72.07 -67.87
N ASP A 42 -163.06 -72.44 -66.87
CA ASP A 42 -162.95 -71.87 -65.53
C ASP A 42 -161.65 -72.30 -64.83
N ALA A 43 -161.15 -73.53 -65.08
CA ALA A 43 -159.84 -73.98 -64.61
C ALA A 43 -158.67 -73.20 -65.26
N LEU A 44 -158.68 -73.02 -66.59
CA LEU A 44 -157.66 -72.24 -67.31
C LEU A 44 -157.61 -70.78 -66.86
N ARG A 45 -158.76 -70.17 -66.52
CA ARG A 45 -158.80 -68.84 -65.92
C ARG A 45 -158.14 -68.81 -64.55
N GLY A 46 -158.34 -69.83 -63.73
CA GLY A 46 -157.68 -69.99 -62.44
C GLY A 46 -156.15 -70.01 -62.58
N ASP A 47 -155.63 -70.83 -63.49
CA ASP A 47 -154.18 -70.95 -63.74
C ASP A 47 -153.57 -69.63 -64.25
N HIS A 48 -154.26 -68.92 -65.15
CA HIS A 48 -153.80 -67.64 -65.68
C HIS A 48 -153.74 -66.56 -64.59
N GLU A 49 -154.73 -66.51 -63.69
CA GLU A 49 -154.75 -65.55 -62.58
C GLU A 49 -153.61 -65.82 -61.57
N GLN A 50 -153.28 -67.10 -61.34
CA GLN A 50 -152.16 -67.49 -60.47
C GLN A 50 -150.80 -67.14 -61.09
N LEU A 51 -150.59 -67.45 -62.38
CA LEU A 51 -149.34 -67.13 -63.08
C LEU A 51 -149.06 -65.62 -63.11
N ARG A 52 -150.11 -64.81 -63.27
CA ARG A 52 -150.02 -63.35 -63.20
C ARG A 52 -149.56 -62.88 -61.83
N LYS A 53 -150.13 -63.42 -60.74
CA LYS A 53 -149.70 -63.09 -59.37
C LYS A 53 -148.23 -63.45 -59.11
N ASP A 54 -147.78 -64.62 -59.58
CA ASP A 54 -146.39 -65.05 -59.38
C ASP A 54 -145.41 -64.17 -60.17
N HIS A 55 -145.80 -63.74 -61.38
CA HIS A 55 -145.02 -62.77 -62.17
C HIS A 55 -144.92 -61.41 -61.46
N ASP A 56 -146.04 -60.87 -61.00
CA ASP A 56 -146.07 -59.58 -60.28
C ASP A 56 -145.20 -59.66 -59.00
N ALA A 57 -145.24 -60.78 -58.27
CA ALA A 57 -144.41 -61.00 -57.09
C ALA A 57 -142.91 -61.08 -57.41
N PHE A 58 -142.52 -61.74 -58.51
CA PHE A 58 -141.14 -61.81 -58.95
C PHE A 58 -140.59 -60.43 -59.35
N VAL A 59 -141.37 -59.64 -60.11
CA VAL A 59 -140.98 -58.28 -60.52
C VAL A 59 -140.71 -57.41 -59.30
N VAL A 60 -141.61 -57.40 -58.32
CA VAL A 60 -141.43 -56.61 -57.08
C VAL A 60 -140.18 -57.05 -56.31
N SER A 61 -139.89 -58.36 -56.24
CA SER A 61 -138.69 -58.86 -55.56
C SER A 61 -137.40 -58.47 -56.28
N ALA A 62 -137.40 -58.58 -57.61
CA ALA A 62 -136.24 -58.26 -58.45
C ALA A 62 -135.93 -56.76 -58.49
N GLU A 63 -136.96 -55.90 -58.49
CA GLU A 63 -136.81 -54.44 -58.38
C GLU A 63 -136.23 -54.06 -57.02
N ARG A 64 -136.76 -54.64 -55.92
CA ARG A 64 -136.24 -54.39 -54.57
C ARG A 64 -134.78 -54.82 -54.40
N GLU A 65 -134.40 -55.97 -54.95
CA GLU A 65 -133.00 -56.44 -54.90
C GLU A 65 -132.07 -55.54 -55.72
N ASN A 66 -132.50 -55.08 -56.90
CA ASN A 66 -131.74 -54.12 -57.70
C ASN A 66 -131.53 -52.79 -56.95
N ASP A 67 -132.57 -52.26 -56.29
CA ASP A 67 -132.46 -51.02 -55.52
C ASP A 67 -131.50 -51.17 -54.32
N LEU A 68 -131.53 -52.30 -53.63
CA LEU A 68 -130.59 -52.59 -52.54
C LEU A 68 -129.14 -52.64 -53.04
N ARG A 69 -128.87 -53.36 -54.12
CA ARG A 69 -127.53 -53.43 -54.73
C ARG A 69 -127.06 -52.06 -55.20
N LYS A 70 -127.95 -51.25 -55.78
CA LYS A 70 -127.64 -49.90 -56.25
C LYS A 70 -127.27 -48.98 -55.08
N ASN A 71 -127.95 -49.10 -53.95
CA ASN A 71 -127.63 -48.37 -52.72
C ASN A 71 -126.32 -48.85 -52.08
N GLU A 72 -126.05 -50.15 -52.08
CA GLU A 72 -124.80 -50.72 -51.57
C GLU A 72 -123.59 -50.29 -52.40
N VAL A 73 -123.69 -50.38 -53.74
CA VAL A 73 -122.66 -49.89 -54.66
C VAL A 73 -122.39 -48.41 -54.44
N LYS A 74 -123.44 -47.59 -54.35
CA LYS A 74 -123.29 -46.15 -54.10
C LYS A 74 -122.62 -45.86 -52.75
N SER A 75 -123.00 -46.58 -51.69
CA SER A 75 -122.38 -46.41 -50.38
C SER A 75 -120.91 -46.82 -50.36
N LEU A 76 -120.54 -47.87 -51.10
CA LEU A 76 -119.16 -48.32 -51.24
C LEU A 76 -118.33 -47.32 -52.06
N GLU A 77 -118.89 -46.79 -53.16
CA GLU A 77 -118.27 -45.74 -53.97
C GLU A 77 -118.01 -44.47 -53.14
N GLU A 78 -119.00 -44.00 -52.38
CA GLU A 78 -118.85 -42.83 -51.50
C GLU A 78 -117.79 -43.04 -50.42
N ARG A 79 -117.75 -44.24 -49.81
CA ARG A 79 -116.75 -44.59 -48.80
C ARG A 79 -115.35 -44.66 -49.39
N GLN A 80 -115.18 -45.33 -50.53
CA GLN A 80 -113.90 -45.43 -51.22
C GLN A 80 -113.40 -44.07 -51.69
N GLN A 81 -114.29 -43.20 -52.19
CA GLN A 81 -113.95 -41.84 -52.58
C GLN A 81 -113.49 -41.00 -51.38
N LYS A 82 -114.18 -41.12 -50.23
CA LYS A 82 -113.79 -40.43 -49.00
C LYS A 82 -112.44 -40.91 -48.46
N ASP A 83 -112.21 -42.22 -48.44
CA ASP A 83 -110.94 -42.80 -47.99
C ASP A 83 -109.79 -42.44 -48.93
N ASN A 84 -110.01 -42.46 -50.25
CA ASN A 84 -109.03 -41.99 -51.23
C ASN A 84 -108.72 -40.50 -51.03
N GLN A 85 -109.73 -39.66 -50.82
CA GLN A 85 -109.52 -38.23 -50.56
C GLN A 85 -108.75 -37.99 -49.26
N ALA A 86 -109.03 -38.74 -48.20
CA ALA A 86 -108.30 -38.67 -46.93
C ALA A 86 -106.81 -39.05 -47.13
N ARG A 87 -106.54 -40.14 -47.86
CA ARG A 87 -105.17 -40.55 -48.19
C ARG A 87 -104.42 -39.50 -49.00
N ILE A 88 -105.08 -38.86 -49.98
CA ILE A 88 -104.50 -37.77 -50.77
C ILE A 88 -104.12 -36.59 -49.87
N VAL A 89 -105.01 -36.19 -48.96
CA VAL A 89 -104.75 -35.08 -48.02
C VAL A 89 -103.59 -35.42 -47.08
N ASP A 90 -103.52 -36.64 -46.56
CA ASP A 90 -102.44 -37.05 -45.66
C ASP A 90 -101.09 -37.15 -46.39
N ILE A 91 -101.07 -37.65 -47.63
CA ILE A 91 -99.88 -37.63 -48.49
C ILE A 91 -99.41 -36.19 -48.70
N SER A 92 -100.31 -35.29 -49.08
CA SER A 92 -99.97 -33.87 -49.30
C SER A 92 -99.42 -33.19 -48.03
N LYS A 93 -99.97 -33.50 -46.85
CA LYS A 93 -99.44 -33.01 -45.57
C LYS A 93 -98.05 -33.58 -45.26
N LEU A 94 -97.82 -34.87 -45.54
CA LEU A 94 -96.53 -35.51 -45.33
C LEU A 94 -95.47 -34.95 -46.28
N GLU A 95 -95.82 -34.72 -47.56
CA GLU A 95 -94.96 -34.06 -48.55
C GLU A 95 -94.56 -32.66 -48.08
N GLY A 96 -95.54 -31.83 -47.66
CA GLY A 96 -95.24 -30.49 -47.16
C GLY A 96 -94.34 -30.47 -45.90
N LYS A 97 -94.53 -31.43 -44.98
CA LYS A 97 -93.64 -31.59 -43.82
C LYS A 97 -92.24 -32.03 -44.22
N LEU A 98 -92.13 -33.02 -45.12
CA LEU A 98 -90.86 -33.52 -45.63
C LEU A 98 -90.09 -32.41 -46.37
N ASP A 99 -90.77 -31.62 -47.19
CA ASP A 99 -90.17 -30.49 -47.91
C ASP A 99 -89.69 -29.39 -46.95
N THR A 100 -90.47 -29.09 -45.91
CA THR A 100 -90.09 -28.13 -44.87
C THR A 100 -88.85 -28.62 -44.12
N GLU A 101 -88.84 -29.88 -43.67
CA GLU A 101 -87.71 -30.45 -42.94
C GLU A 101 -86.47 -30.58 -43.82
N ASN A 102 -86.60 -31.01 -45.08
CA ASN A 102 -85.50 -31.08 -46.03
C ASN A 102 -84.93 -29.69 -46.33
N SER A 103 -85.78 -28.67 -46.45
CA SER A 103 -85.33 -27.29 -46.65
C SER A 103 -84.60 -26.75 -45.41
N ALA A 104 -85.12 -27.00 -44.21
CA ALA A 104 -84.47 -26.62 -42.96
C ALA A 104 -83.09 -27.30 -42.80
N ARG A 105 -83.01 -28.62 -43.02
CA ARG A 105 -81.75 -29.38 -42.97
C ARG A 105 -80.73 -28.89 -44.00
N LYS A 106 -81.18 -28.55 -45.22
CA LYS A 106 -80.30 -27.96 -46.24
C LYS A 106 -79.72 -26.62 -45.77
N SER A 107 -80.55 -25.76 -45.16
CA SER A 107 -80.08 -24.48 -44.60
C SER A 107 -79.07 -24.71 -43.48
N GLU A 108 -79.39 -25.61 -42.53
CA GLU A 108 -78.50 -25.93 -41.41
C GLU A 108 -77.15 -26.48 -41.89
N ILE A 109 -77.14 -27.38 -42.88
CA ILE A 109 -75.90 -27.89 -43.48
C ILE A 109 -75.10 -26.76 -44.14
N GLN A 110 -75.76 -25.84 -44.85
CA GLN A 110 -75.09 -24.69 -45.47
C GLN A 110 -74.49 -23.74 -44.42
N ASP A 111 -75.20 -23.51 -43.32
CA ASP A 111 -74.72 -22.64 -42.24
C ASP A 111 -73.55 -23.29 -41.48
N LEU A 112 -73.61 -24.59 -41.22
CA LEU A 112 -72.49 -25.36 -40.64
C LEU A 112 -71.27 -25.37 -41.55
N ASP A 113 -71.44 -25.55 -42.87
CA ASP A 113 -70.33 -25.52 -43.84
C ASP A 113 -69.67 -24.12 -43.89
N LYS A 114 -70.48 -23.05 -43.90
CA LYS A 114 -69.98 -21.67 -43.84
C LYS A 114 -69.23 -21.40 -42.53
N TRP A 115 -69.81 -21.80 -41.39
CA TRP A 115 -69.18 -21.63 -40.09
C TRP A 115 -67.85 -22.39 -40.01
N ALA A 116 -67.83 -23.67 -40.41
CA ALA A 116 -66.63 -24.49 -40.39
C ALA A 116 -65.52 -23.94 -41.32
N LYS A 117 -65.88 -23.41 -42.50
CA LYS A 117 -64.95 -22.72 -43.39
C LYS A 117 -64.39 -21.45 -42.76
N GLY A 118 -65.25 -20.59 -42.23
CA GLY A 118 -64.83 -19.35 -41.56
C GLY A 118 -63.90 -19.61 -40.37
N GLU A 119 -64.25 -20.58 -39.53
CA GLU A 119 -63.43 -20.99 -38.37
C GLU A 119 -62.09 -21.57 -38.81
N ASN A 120 -62.06 -22.41 -39.85
CA ASN A 120 -60.81 -22.95 -40.38
C ASN A 120 -59.91 -21.87 -40.96
N ASP A 121 -60.47 -20.92 -41.71
CA ASP A 121 -59.70 -19.81 -42.28
C ASP A 121 -59.15 -18.91 -41.17
N ALA A 122 -59.96 -18.60 -40.15
CA ALA A 122 -59.51 -17.84 -38.97
C ALA A 122 -58.36 -18.53 -38.24
N ARG A 123 -58.48 -19.84 -37.97
CA ARG A 123 -57.42 -20.63 -37.34
C ARG A 123 -56.16 -20.70 -38.20
N LYS A 124 -56.31 -20.79 -39.53
CA LYS A 124 -55.17 -20.81 -40.45
C LYS A 124 -54.39 -19.50 -40.40
N THR A 125 -55.11 -18.37 -40.33
CA THR A 125 -54.51 -17.04 -40.14
C THR A 125 -53.85 -16.93 -38.77
N GLU A 126 -54.49 -17.39 -37.69
CA GLU A 126 -53.92 -17.36 -36.34
C GLU A 126 -52.62 -18.19 -36.26
N ILE A 127 -52.62 -19.41 -36.80
CA ILE A 127 -51.45 -20.28 -36.87
C ILE A 127 -50.31 -19.60 -37.65
N ALA A 128 -50.62 -18.98 -38.79
CA ALA A 128 -49.62 -18.27 -39.57
C ALA A 128 -49.03 -17.06 -38.81
N ASN A 129 -49.88 -16.32 -38.08
CA ASN A 129 -49.42 -15.19 -37.25
C ASN A 129 -48.54 -15.67 -36.09
N LEU A 130 -48.91 -16.76 -35.41
CA LEU A 130 -48.11 -17.36 -34.34
C LEU A 130 -46.77 -17.87 -34.84
N ASP A 131 -46.73 -18.53 -36.00
CA ASP A 131 -45.49 -19.01 -36.63
C ASP A 131 -44.57 -17.84 -37.01
N ASN A 132 -45.12 -16.78 -37.61
CA ASN A 132 -44.36 -15.57 -37.95
C ASN A 132 -43.82 -14.87 -36.70
N PHE A 133 -44.65 -14.73 -35.67
CA PHE A 133 -44.23 -14.16 -34.38
C PHE A 133 -43.09 -14.98 -33.78
N ALA A 134 -43.27 -16.29 -33.63
CA ALA A 134 -42.26 -17.18 -33.06
C ALA A 134 -40.94 -17.16 -33.85
N LYS A 135 -40.99 -17.10 -35.19
CA LYS A 135 -39.79 -16.95 -36.03
C LYS A 135 -39.10 -15.61 -35.80
N SER A 136 -39.85 -14.51 -35.87
CA SER A 136 -39.30 -13.17 -35.68
C SER A 136 -38.66 -13.00 -34.29
N GLU A 137 -39.29 -13.54 -33.25
CA GLU A 137 -38.74 -13.44 -31.89
C GLU A 137 -37.54 -14.37 -31.68
N ASN A 138 -37.54 -15.57 -32.27
CA ASN A 138 -36.36 -16.43 -32.25
C ASN A 138 -35.17 -15.80 -32.98
N ASP A 139 -35.39 -15.15 -34.11
CA ASP A 139 -34.33 -14.48 -34.86
C ASP A 139 -33.82 -13.24 -34.11
N ALA A 140 -34.71 -12.47 -33.47
CA ALA A 140 -34.33 -11.37 -32.59
C ALA A 140 -33.48 -11.86 -31.40
N ARG A 141 -33.91 -12.94 -30.72
CA ARG A 141 -33.15 -13.53 -29.59
C ARG A 141 -31.79 -14.07 -30.04
N LYS A 142 -31.70 -14.68 -31.23
CA LYS A 142 -30.41 -15.12 -31.79
C LYS A 142 -29.46 -13.95 -32.04
N ALA A 143 -29.98 -12.85 -32.58
CA ALA A 143 -29.19 -11.64 -32.80
C ALA A 143 -28.70 -11.06 -31.47
N GLU A 144 -29.58 -10.92 -30.48
CA GLU A 144 -29.21 -10.41 -29.15
C GLU A 144 -28.16 -11.31 -28.45
N ILE A 145 -28.32 -12.63 -28.53
CA ILE A 145 -27.32 -13.58 -27.99
C ILE A 145 -25.97 -13.43 -28.71
N ALA A 146 -25.97 -13.23 -30.03
CA ALA A 146 -24.74 -13.02 -30.79
C ALA A 146 -24.04 -11.72 -30.38
N ASP A 147 -24.80 -10.64 -30.21
CA ASP A 147 -24.29 -9.34 -29.78
C ASP A 147 -23.73 -9.40 -28.35
N LEU A 148 -24.44 -10.05 -27.42
CA LEU A 148 -23.96 -10.28 -26.05
C LEU A 148 -22.67 -11.09 -26.01
N ASN A 149 -22.58 -12.15 -26.83
CA ASN A 149 -21.36 -12.97 -26.91
C ASN A 149 -20.19 -12.16 -27.48
N ASN A 150 -20.43 -11.35 -28.52
CA ASN A 150 -19.40 -10.50 -29.10
C ASN A 150 -18.92 -9.45 -28.09
N PHE A 151 -19.85 -8.77 -27.39
CA PHE A 151 -19.52 -7.82 -26.35
C PHE A 151 -18.69 -8.46 -25.24
N ALA A 152 -19.15 -9.59 -24.69
CA ALA A 152 -18.45 -10.30 -23.63
C ALA A 152 -17.03 -10.73 -24.05
N LYS A 153 -16.88 -11.19 -25.30
CA LYS A 153 -15.57 -11.57 -25.85
C LYS A 153 -14.65 -10.37 -25.99
N THR A 154 -15.10 -9.29 -26.61
CA THR A 154 -14.30 -8.07 -26.81
C THR A 154 -13.90 -7.44 -25.47
N GLU A 155 -14.82 -7.35 -24.51
CA GLU A 155 -14.53 -6.85 -23.17
C GLU A 155 -13.52 -7.74 -22.44
N ASN A 156 -13.65 -9.07 -22.54
CA ASN A 156 -12.72 -10.00 -21.92
C ASN A 156 -11.32 -9.94 -22.55
N ASP A 157 -11.23 -9.88 -23.88
CA ASP A 157 -9.97 -9.71 -24.61
C ASP A 157 -9.29 -8.37 -24.22
N GLY A 158 -10.08 -7.30 -24.10
CA GLY A 158 -9.62 -6.00 -23.61
C GLY A 158 -9.04 -6.08 -22.19
N ARG A 159 -9.78 -6.70 -21.25
CA ARG A 159 -9.32 -6.89 -19.86
C ARG A 159 -8.06 -7.74 -19.77
N ILE A 160 -7.93 -8.78 -20.59
CA ILE A 160 -6.72 -9.61 -20.66
C ILE A 160 -5.53 -8.73 -21.10
N SER A 161 -5.72 -7.89 -22.12
CA SER A 161 -4.69 -6.96 -22.58
C SER A 161 -4.30 -5.95 -21.50
N ASP A 162 -5.27 -5.36 -20.81
CA ASP A 162 -5.03 -4.39 -19.73
C ASP A 162 -4.30 -5.02 -18.55
N ILE A 163 -4.69 -6.23 -18.13
CA ILE A 163 -4.01 -6.98 -17.07
C ILE A 163 -2.57 -7.29 -17.48
N ALA A 164 -2.34 -7.71 -18.72
CA ALA A 164 -0.98 -7.98 -19.22
C ALA A 164 -0.11 -6.70 -19.21
N ALA A 165 -0.67 -5.56 -19.63
CA ALA A 165 0.02 -4.27 -19.59
C ALA A 165 0.34 -3.82 -18.15
N LEU A 166 -0.62 -3.98 -17.23
CA LEU A 166 -0.43 -3.68 -15.81
C LEU A 166 0.65 -4.56 -15.17
N ASN A 167 0.66 -5.86 -15.44
CA ASN A 167 1.68 -6.78 -14.93
C ASN A 167 3.07 -6.41 -15.47
N SER A 168 3.19 -6.14 -16.78
CA SER A 168 4.46 -5.72 -17.39
C SER A 168 4.99 -4.42 -16.77
N ARG A 169 4.10 -3.46 -16.52
CA ARG A 169 4.46 -2.21 -15.83
C ARG A 169 4.90 -2.47 -14.39
N MET A 170 4.16 -3.28 -13.65
CA MET A 170 4.49 -3.65 -12.27
C MET A 170 5.85 -4.33 -12.18
N ASP A 171 6.14 -5.28 -13.07
CA ASP A 171 7.43 -5.97 -13.12
C ASP A 171 8.58 -5.01 -13.46
N SER A 172 8.35 -4.08 -14.40
CA SER A 172 9.33 -3.05 -14.75
C SER A 172 9.61 -2.10 -13.59
N GLU A 173 8.57 -1.59 -12.91
CA GLU A 173 8.70 -0.72 -11.75
C GLU A 173 9.37 -1.43 -10.57
N ASN A 174 9.02 -2.70 -10.31
CA ASN A 174 9.65 -3.50 -9.26
C ASN A 174 11.14 -3.73 -9.54
N LYS A 175 11.50 -4.01 -10.80
CA LYS A 175 12.89 -4.20 -11.20
C LYS A 175 13.69 -2.91 -11.04
N GLN A 176 13.17 -1.79 -11.53
CA GLN A 176 13.81 -0.47 -11.39
C GLN A 176 14.02 -0.11 -9.92
N ARG A 177 12.98 -0.22 -9.09
CA ARG A 177 13.06 0.07 -7.65
C ARG A 177 14.09 -0.82 -6.95
N SER A 178 14.13 -2.11 -7.27
CA SER A 178 15.11 -3.04 -6.70
C SER A 178 16.55 -2.70 -7.11
N GLU A 179 16.76 -2.26 -8.36
CA GLU A 179 18.06 -1.80 -8.83
C GLU A 179 18.47 -0.46 -8.19
N GLU A 180 17.55 0.48 -8.05
CA GLU A 180 17.76 1.76 -7.36
C GLU A 180 18.09 1.56 -5.88
N ASP A 181 17.34 0.72 -5.17
CA ASP A 181 17.57 0.40 -3.77
C ASP A 181 18.93 -0.27 -3.58
N LYS A 182 19.32 -1.19 -4.49
CA LYS A 182 20.64 -1.80 -4.48
C LYS A 182 21.75 -0.76 -4.66
N ASN A 183 21.63 0.11 -5.67
CA ASN A 183 22.61 1.17 -5.92
C ASN A 183 22.70 2.16 -4.76
N LEU A 184 21.58 2.49 -4.13
CA LEU A 184 21.54 3.37 -2.96
C LEU A 184 22.24 2.72 -1.78
N ASN A 185 21.96 1.44 -1.50
CA ASN A 185 22.62 0.69 -0.43
C ASN A 185 24.14 0.63 -0.65
N GLU A 186 24.59 0.30 -1.86
CA GLU A 186 26.04 0.27 -2.19
C GLU A 186 26.70 1.65 -1.97
N ARG A 187 26.02 2.75 -2.30
CA ARG A 187 26.51 4.11 -2.05
C ARG A 187 26.58 4.45 -0.56
N VAL A 188 25.55 4.07 0.20
CA VAL A 188 25.49 4.30 1.65
C VAL A 188 26.59 3.49 2.36
N ASP A 189 26.77 2.22 1.99
CA ASP A 189 27.81 1.35 2.55
C ASP A 189 29.21 1.90 2.25
N LYS A 190 29.43 2.43 1.05
CA LYS A 190 30.69 3.08 0.69
C LYS A 190 30.91 4.35 1.51
N GLU A 191 29.92 5.23 1.60
CA GLU A 191 30.03 6.47 2.38
C GLU A 191 30.31 6.18 3.87
N ILE A 192 29.70 5.14 4.43
CA ILE A 192 29.97 4.70 5.81
C ILE A 192 31.44 4.30 5.96
N LYS A 193 31.95 3.43 5.08
CA LYS A 193 33.35 3.00 5.11
C LYS A 193 34.33 4.17 4.97
N ASP A 194 34.10 5.03 3.97
CA ASP A 194 34.95 6.18 3.70
C ASP A 194 34.97 7.15 4.91
N ARG A 195 33.83 7.34 5.59
CA ARG A 195 33.75 8.15 6.82
C ARG A 195 34.41 7.49 8.02
N GLU A 196 34.23 6.18 8.22
CA GLU A 196 34.89 5.43 9.29
C GLU A 196 36.41 5.51 9.14
N GLU A 197 36.93 5.38 7.91
CA GLU A 197 38.35 5.55 7.62
C GLU A 197 38.84 6.98 7.88
N ALA A 198 38.09 7.99 7.43
CA ALA A 198 38.43 9.39 7.66
C ALA A 198 38.43 9.77 9.16
N LEU A 199 37.46 9.27 9.93
CA LEU A 199 37.41 9.47 11.38
C LEU A 199 38.57 8.78 12.09
N LYS A 200 38.93 7.57 11.65
CA LYS A 200 40.09 6.84 12.19
C LYS A 200 41.41 7.58 11.90
N ASP A 201 41.59 8.10 10.69
CA ASP A 201 42.77 8.90 10.35
C ASP A 201 42.84 10.18 11.19
N LEU A 202 41.72 10.89 11.34
CA LEU A 202 41.64 12.09 12.17
C LEU A 202 41.99 11.81 13.64
N GLN A 203 41.49 10.70 14.19
CA GLN A 203 41.81 10.26 15.54
C GLN A 203 43.30 9.99 15.70
N ASN A 204 43.91 9.22 14.78
CA ASN A 204 45.35 8.92 14.81
C ASN A 204 46.20 10.20 14.74
N ARG A 205 45.81 11.17 13.91
CA ARG A 205 46.50 12.47 13.81
C ARG A 205 46.39 13.28 15.10
N MET A 206 45.22 13.28 15.73
CA MET A 206 44.99 13.96 17.00
C MET A 206 45.82 13.34 18.13
N ASP A 207 45.86 12.01 18.19
CA ASP A 207 46.64 11.27 19.18
C ASP A 207 48.14 11.54 19.00
N SER A 208 48.65 11.47 17.76
CA SER A 208 50.05 11.82 17.46
C SER A 208 50.40 13.26 17.84
N GLN A 209 49.53 14.23 17.52
CA GLN A 209 49.76 15.64 17.90
C GLN A 209 49.76 15.85 19.41
N ASN A 210 48.89 15.15 20.14
CA ASN A 210 48.86 15.22 21.59
C ASN A 210 50.11 14.58 22.21
N ASP A 211 50.58 13.45 21.67
CA ASP A 211 51.81 12.81 22.12
C ASP A 211 53.05 13.68 21.89
N ASP A 212 53.16 14.31 20.71
CA ASP A 212 54.26 15.23 20.41
C ASP A 212 54.22 16.46 21.32
N ARG A 213 53.03 17.05 21.52
CA ARG A 213 52.87 18.17 22.45
C ARG A 213 53.20 17.80 23.89
N ASN A 214 52.86 16.59 24.33
CA ASN A 214 53.22 16.12 25.66
C ASN A 214 54.74 15.99 25.82
N LYS A 215 55.45 15.45 24.81
CA LYS A 215 56.92 15.37 24.81
C LYS A 215 57.55 16.76 24.88
N GLU A 216 57.12 17.69 24.04
CA GLU A 216 57.62 19.08 24.06
C GLU A 216 57.40 19.75 25.43
N MET A 217 56.24 19.53 26.03
CA MET A 217 55.93 20.06 27.36
C MET A 217 56.83 19.47 28.46
N ASP A 218 57.15 18.19 28.40
CA ASP A 218 58.03 17.55 29.38
C ASP A 218 59.51 17.95 29.18
N GLU A 219 59.95 18.12 27.93
CA GLU A 219 61.27 18.70 27.62
C GLU A 219 61.39 20.14 28.14
N LEU A 220 60.36 20.96 27.91
CA LEU A 220 60.32 22.34 28.39
C LEU A 220 60.32 22.40 29.92
N ARG A 221 59.52 21.55 30.59
CA ARG A 221 59.52 21.43 32.05
C ARG A 221 60.91 21.05 32.57
N THR A 222 61.56 20.07 31.96
CA THR A 222 62.89 19.62 32.36
C THR A 222 63.92 20.74 32.21
N ARG A 223 63.91 21.45 31.07
CA ARG A 223 64.80 22.61 30.85
C ARG A 223 64.56 23.71 31.87
N MET A 224 63.30 24.06 32.11
CA MET A 224 62.93 25.09 33.08
C MET A 224 63.30 24.71 34.51
N MET A 225 63.21 23.42 34.87
CA MET A 225 63.67 22.93 36.18
C MET A 225 65.18 23.07 36.34
N LYS A 226 65.97 22.69 35.33
CA LYS A 226 67.43 22.84 35.34
C LYS A 226 67.85 24.31 35.46
N GLU A 227 67.22 25.18 34.67
CA GLU A 227 67.52 26.61 34.69
C GLU A 227 67.15 27.27 36.03
N ASN A 228 66.01 26.91 36.61
CA ASN A 228 65.65 27.37 37.96
C ASN A 228 66.60 26.84 39.05
N ALA A 229 67.08 25.60 38.94
CA ALA A 229 68.07 25.06 39.86
C ALA A 229 69.39 25.83 39.78
N PHE A 230 69.85 26.14 38.57
CA PHE A 230 71.03 26.97 38.33
C PHE A 230 70.88 28.37 38.93
N LEU A 231 69.76 29.06 38.66
CA LEU A 231 69.51 30.40 39.21
C LEU A 231 69.47 30.41 40.74
N LYS A 232 68.88 29.38 41.37
CA LYS A 232 68.89 29.23 42.83
C LYS A 232 70.30 29.00 43.38
N SER A 233 71.11 28.17 42.73
CA SER A 233 72.52 27.97 43.11
C SER A 233 73.30 29.27 43.04
N LEU A 234 73.15 30.01 41.95
CA LEU A 234 73.83 31.29 41.74
C LEU A 234 73.46 32.33 42.79
N ALA A 235 72.18 32.40 43.18
CA ALA A 235 71.70 33.29 44.23
C ALA A 235 72.26 32.96 45.63
N GLY A 236 72.67 31.72 45.87
CA GLY A 236 73.25 31.28 47.15
C GLY A 236 74.77 31.43 47.27
N LYS A 237 75.48 31.70 46.16
CA LYS A 237 76.94 31.89 46.19
C LYS A 237 77.27 33.35 46.49
N PRO A 238 78.25 33.65 47.37
CA PRO A 238 78.74 35.00 47.57
C PRO A 238 79.53 35.43 46.33
N LEU A 239 78.84 35.99 45.33
CA LEU A 239 79.45 36.55 44.11
C LEU A 239 80.12 37.91 44.36
N SER A 240 80.27 38.28 45.62
CA SER A 240 80.94 39.49 46.07
C SER A 240 82.10 39.08 46.96
N VAL A 241 83.32 39.37 46.51
CA VAL A 241 84.54 39.25 47.30
C VAL A 241 85.10 40.65 47.42
N TYR A 242 85.23 41.15 48.64
CA TYR A 242 85.87 42.43 48.86
C TYR A 242 86.39 42.60 50.27
N PHE A 243 87.47 43.36 50.41
CA PHE A 243 88.03 43.75 51.68
C PHE A 243 88.51 45.19 51.66
N ASP A 244 88.57 45.79 52.85
CA ASP A 244 89.22 47.07 53.11
C ASP A 244 89.98 46.94 54.44
N ALA A 245 91.29 46.81 54.36
CA ALA A 245 92.18 46.65 55.50
C ALA A 245 92.87 47.96 55.83
N TYR A 246 92.95 48.26 57.12
CA TYR A 246 93.52 49.51 57.60
C TYR A 246 94.50 49.28 58.75
N ARG A 247 95.31 50.31 59.00
CA ARG A 247 96.21 50.36 60.15
C ARG A 247 95.78 51.44 61.12
N THR A 248 95.94 51.17 62.41
CA THR A 248 95.54 52.09 63.50
C THR A 248 96.72 52.68 64.24
N LYS A 249 97.94 52.28 63.88
CA LYS A 249 99.18 52.75 64.45
C LYS A 249 100.28 52.68 63.39
N ALA A 250 101.28 53.54 63.58
CA ALA A 250 102.42 53.59 62.70
C ALA A 250 102.99 52.19 62.44
N TYR A 251 103.36 51.93 61.20
CA TYR A 251 104.15 50.76 60.86
C TYR A 251 105.61 51.16 60.93
N ASP A 252 106.36 50.58 61.86
CA ASP A 252 107.80 50.77 62.04
C ASP A 252 108.62 49.56 61.58
N GLY A 253 107.97 48.64 60.86
CA GLY A 253 108.58 47.48 60.22
C GLY A 253 109.10 47.74 58.81
N GLY A 254 109.31 46.67 58.07
CA GLY A 254 109.87 46.62 56.73
C GLY A 254 111.32 46.12 56.72
N GLY A 255 111.91 46.08 55.52
CA GLY A 255 113.20 45.42 55.31
C GLY A 255 113.02 43.95 54.99
N GLU A 256 112.22 43.67 53.95
CA GLU A 256 111.93 42.35 53.39
C GLU A 256 110.81 41.55 54.09
N GLU A 257 109.64 42.18 54.30
CA GLU A 257 108.46 41.52 54.89
C GLU A 257 107.11 41.94 54.27
N ASN A 258 106.05 41.19 54.55
CA ASN A 258 104.68 41.53 54.18
C ASN A 258 104.13 42.64 55.09
N LEU A 259 103.43 43.60 54.50
CA LEU A 259 102.71 44.61 55.25
C LEU A 259 101.47 44.00 55.89
N THR A 260 101.40 44.08 57.22
CA THR A 260 100.25 43.60 58.02
C THR A 260 99.25 44.71 58.29
N PHE A 261 98.05 44.35 58.76
CA PHE A 261 96.97 45.29 59.05
C PHE A 261 96.43 45.09 60.47
N ASN A 262 95.93 46.15 61.10
CA ASN A 262 95.40 46.07 62.46
C ASN A 262 93.91 45.73 62.50
N GLY A 263 93.21 45.91 61.38
CA GLY A 263 91.80 45.62 61.25
C GLY A 263 91.35 45.67 59.81
N VAL A 264 90.09 45.29 59.62
CA VAL A 264 89.38 45.32 58.35
C VAL A 264 88.03 45.99 58.56
N SER A 265 87.68 46.96 57.70
CA SER A 265 86.35 47.58 57.68
C SER A 265 85.32 46.57 57.15
N CYS A 266 85.75 45.73 56.20
CA CYS A 266 85.00 44.63 55.62
C CYS A 266 85.98 43.57 55.09
N ASN A 267 85.53 42.33 55.03
CA ASN A 267 86.29 41.19 54.48
C ASN A 267 85.32 40.11 53.96
N VAL A 268 84.44 40.50 53.04
CA VAL A 268 83.42 39.63 52.47
C VAL A 268 84.08 38.64 51.51
N GLY A 269 83.75 37.36 51.66
CA GLY A 269 84.42 36.26 50.97
C GLY A 269 85.67 35.74 51.70
N GLY A 270 86.10 36.38 52.78
CA GLY A 270 87.15 35.88 53.68
C GLY A 270 88.52 35.70 53.04
N GLY A 271 88.81 36.40 51.95
CA GLY A 271 90.05 36.22 51.19
C GLY A 271 91.27 36.84 51.85
N LEU A 272 91.12 37.95 52.59
CA LEU A 272 92.26 38.61 53.25
C LEU A 272 92.46 38.07 54.67
N ASP A 273 93.69 37.72 55.00
CA ASP A 273 94.15 37.59 56.38
C ASP A 273 94.93 38.86 56.80
N PRO A 274 94.38 39.73 57.69
CA PRO A 274 95.05 40.96 58.08
C PRO A 274 96.33 40.74 58.89
N GLU A 275 96.48 39.59 59.56
CA GLU A 275 97.68 39.30 60.38
C GLU A 275 98.89 38.99 59.50
N SER A 276 98.71 38.23 58.42
CA SER A 276 99.77 37.98 57.42
C SER A 276 99.85 39.04 56.32
N GLY A 277 98.77 39.81 56.10
CA GLY A 277 98.62 40.76 55.00
C GLY A 277 98.30 40.11 53.65
N VAL A 278 98.13 38.78 53.62
CA VAL A 278 97.95 38.00 52.39
C VAL A 278 96.47 37.90 52.03
N PHE A 279 96.15 38.26 50.80
CA PHE A 279 94.86 37.97 50.19
C PHE A 279 94.96 36.70 49.34
N ILE A 280 94.15 35.69 49.63
CA ILE A 280 93.98 34.49 48.82
C ILE A 280 92.66 34.63 48.07
N ALA A 281 92.68 34.58 46.74
CA ALA A 281 91.47 34.69 45.92
C ALA A 281 90.52 33.51 46.18
N PRO A 282 89.33 33.72 46.79
CA PRO A 282 88.40 32.63 47.08
C PRO A 282 87.64 32.16 45.83
N ILE A 283 87.53 33.03 44.82
CA ILE A 283 86.88 32.78 43.53
C ILE A 283 87.79 33.33 42.42
N GLY A 284 87.93 32.59 41.31
CA GLY A 284 88.65 33.09 40.14
C GLY A 284 87.88 34.22 39.44
N GLY A 285 88.58 35.26 38.99
CA GLY A 285 87.94 36.42 38.36
C GLY A 285 88.85 37.63 38.20
N ALA A 286 88.27 38.72 37.74
CA ALA A 286 88.95 40.01 37.64
C ALA A 286 88.81 40.78 38.96
N TYR A 287 89.92 41.15 39.56
CA TYR A 287 90.00 41.90 40.81
C TYR A 287 90.62 43.27 40.59
N ILE A 288 90.10 44.28 41.30
CA ILE A 288 90.75 45.57 41.45
C ILE A 288 91.38 45.65 42.84
N PHE A 289 92.61 46.10 42.90
CA PHE A 289 93.32 46.38 44.14
C PHE A 289 93.70 47.86 44.21
N ILE A 290 93.42 48.48 45.34
CA ILE A 290 93.69 49.89 45.60
C ILE A 290 94.53 49.94 46.87
N PHE A 291 95.70 50.56 46.79
CA PHE A 291 96.62 50.70 47.91
C PHE A 291 97.00 52.15 48.10
N HIS A 292 96.87 52.65 49.33
CA HIS A 292 97.33 53.97 49.72
C HIS A 292 98.06 53.89 51.05
N VAL A 293 99.09 54.70 51.21
CA VAL A 293 99.84 54.87 52.46
C VAL A 293 100.21 56.33 52.66
N ALA A 294 100.34 56.73 53.93
CA ALA A 294 101.06 57.94 54.31
C ALA A 294 102.46 57.57 54.83
N THR A 295 103.49 58.27 54.36
CA THR A 295 104.83 58.20 54.96
C THR A 295 105.00 59.27 56.02
N HIS A 296 105.69 58.95 57.11
CA HIS A 296 106.07 59.92 58.12
C HIS A 296 107.16 60.87 57.58
N ASP A 297 107.20 62.10 58.09
CA ASP A 297 108.28 63.06 57.78
C ASP A 297 109.68 62.42 57.90
N ASN A 298 110.53 62.76 56.93
CA ASN A 298 111.90 62.25 56.74
C ASN A 298 112.05 60.73 56.56
N LYS A 299 110.99 60.03 56.14
CA LYS A 299 111.01 58.59 55.87
C LYS A 299 110.80 58.29 54.39
N LYS A 300 111.12 57.07 54.00
CA LYS A 300 110.99 56.57 52.63
C LYS A 300 110.04 55.38 52.62
N ALA A 301 109.38 55.16 51.50
CA ALA A 301 108.57 53.99 51.25
C ALA A 301 108.93 53.37 49.91
N LEU A 302 109.25 52.09 49.92
CA LEU A 302 109.31 51.25 48.74
C LEU A 302 108.54 49.99 49.07
N LEU A 303 107.30 49.92 48.58
CA LEU A 303 106.43 48.77 48.74
C LEU A 303 105.98 48.30 47.37
N SER A 304 105.83 46.99 47.21
CA SER A 304 105.26 46.40 46.00
C SER A 304 104.05 45.56 46.28
N ILE A 305 103.09 45.61 45.38
CA ILE A 305 102.04 44.61 45.30
C ILE A 305 102.63 43.43 44.55
N ARG A 306 102.59 42.25 45.18
CA ARG A 306 103.04 41.00 44.60
C ARG A 306 101.86 40.07 44.36
N HIS A 307 101.87 39.39 43.22
CA HIS A 307 100.95 38.29 42.87
C HIS A 307 101.77 37.01 42.79
N ASN A 308 101.44 36.01 43.62
CA ASN A 308 102.16 34.73 43.71
C ASN A 308 103.69 34.88 43.85
N GLY A 309 104.12 35.89 44.60
CA GLY A 309 105.54 36.21 44.84
C GLY A 309 106.20 37.09 43.78
N GLU A 310 105.57 37.32 42.62
CA GLU A 310 106.08 38.21 41.57
C GLU A 310 105.56 39.63 41.76
N GLU A 311 106.45 40.62 41.58
CA GLU A 311 106.09 42.03 41.68
C GLU A 311 105.28 42.49 40.46
N VAL A 312 104.06 42.99 40.71
CA VAL A 312 103.12 43.43 39.65
C VAL A 312 102.89 44.94 39.66
N ALA A 313 103.10 45.60 40.79
CA ALA A 313 103.07 47.06 40.90
C ALA A 313 103.87 47.51 42.10
N SER A 314 104.31 48.77 42.10
CA SER A 314 105.09 49.33 43.19
C SER A 314 104.65 50.75 43.49
N ILE A 315 104.74 51.11 44.78
CA ILE A 315 104.65 52.47 45.24
C ILE A 315 106.00 52.90 45.78
N PHE A 316 106.33 54.15 45.52
CA PHE A 316 107.62 54.69 45.86
C PHE A 316 107.49 56.13 46.34
N ASP A 317 108.11 56.39 47.49
CA ASP A 317 108.24 57.72 48.06
C ASP A 317 109.66 57.88 48.63
N GLN A 318 110.32 58.95 48.22
CA GLN A 318 111.67 59.31 48.67
C GLN A 318 111.64 60.52 49.58
N ASN A 319 112.50 60.49 50.60
CA ASN A 319 112.77 61.67 51.39
C ASN A 319 113.51 62.73 50.54
N HIS A 320 112.96 63.94 50.47
CA HIS A 320 113.62 65.11 49.90
C HIS A 320 114.10 66.06 50.99
N LYS A 321 115.30 66.63 50.81
CA LYS A 321 115.99 67.48 51.79
C LYS A 321 115.17 68.69 52.30
N ASP A 322 114.19 69.13 51.51
CA ASP A 322 113.35 70.31 51.79
C ASP A 322 111.84 69.97 51.98
N ASN A 323 111.46 68.68 51.98
CA ASN A 323 110.07 68.26 52.18
C ASN A 323 109.83 67.78 53.61
N HIS A 324 109.63 68.72 54.54
CA HIS A 324 109.41 68.45 55.97
C HIS A 324 107.95 68.11 56.32
N LYS A 325 107.29 67.26 55.53
CA LYS A 325 105.87 66.89 55.72
C LYS A 325 105.60 65.45 55.31
N ASN A 326 104.54 64.88 55.90
CA ASN A 326 104.01 63.58 55.50
C ASN A 326 103.59 63.60 54.02
N SER A 327 103.88 62.52 53.29
CA SER A 327 103.49 62.33 51.88
C SER A 327 102.48 61.19 51.76
N MET A 328 101.54 61.30 50.81
CA MET A 328 100.62 60.22 50.47
C MET A 328 101.07 59.60 49.15
N ALA A 329 101.22 58.27 49.14
CA ALA A 329 101.50 57.50 47.94
C ALA A 329 100.44 56.41 47.77
N GLY A 330 100.12 56.07 46.52
CA GLY A 330 99.20 54.98 46.25
C GLY A 330 99.21 54.54 44.81
N THR A 331 98.65 53.35 44.58
CA THR A 331 98.51 52.76 43.26
C THR A 331 97.20 51.98 43.18
N THR A 332 96.73 51.74 41.97
CA THR A 332 95.55 50.93 41.69
C THR A 332 95.87 50.01 40.52
N ILE A 333 95.59 48.72 40.67
CA ILE A 333 95.81 47.72 39.63
C ILE A 333 94.61 46.80 39.44
N LEU A 334 94.54 46.21 38.26
CA LEU A 334 93.62 45.14 37.93
C LEU A 334 94.42 43.85 37.74
N LEU A 335 93.97 42.78 38.37
CA LEU A 335 94.57 41.45 38.23
C LEU A 335 93.48 40.43 37.87
N SER A 336 93.79 39.54 36.93
CA SER A 336 93.01 38.32 36.71
C SER A 336 93.59 37.23 37.61
N LEU A 337 92.82 36.79 38.60
CA LEU A 337 93.24 35.81 39.59
C LEU A 337 92.53 34.48 39.37
N LYS A 338 93.23 33.38 39.60
CA LYS A 338 92.62 32.06 39.79
C LYS A 338 92.27 31.87 41.27
N LYS A 339 91.32 30.97 41.56
CA LYS A 339 91.05 30.56 42.94
C LYS A 339 92.35 30.03 43.57
N GLY A 340 92.70 30.56 44.75
CA GLY A 340 93.93 30.20 45.47
C GLY A 340 95.15 31.07 45.15
N ASP A 341 95.07 31.99 44.17
CA ASP A 341 96.16 32.95 43.93
C ASP A 341 96.32 33.91 45.10
N GLU A 342 97.57 34.25 45.42
CA GLU A 342 97.95 35.10 46.54
C GLU A 342 98.32 36.51 46.05
N VAL A 343 97.80 37.54 46.72
CA VAL A 343 98.16 38.94 46.50
C VAL A 343 98.52 39.58 47.83
N VAL A 344 99.67 40.25 47.89
CA VAL A 344 100.19 40.86 49.12
C VAL A 344 100.90 42.17 48.82
N VAL A 345 100.93 43.07 49.81
CA VAL A 345 101.81 44.24 49.79
C VAL A 345 103.10 43.90 50.54
N TYR A 346 104.24 44.03 49.86
CA TYR A 346 105.57 43.69 50.36
C TYR A 346 106.43 44.94 50.57
N ALA A 347 107.03 45.09 51.75
CA ALA A 347 107.83 46.25 52.12
C ALA A 347 109.35 45.95 52.04
N TYR A 348 110.05 46.57 51.10
CA TYR A 348 111.49 46.36 50.88
C TYR A 348 112.40 47.17 51.81
N THR A 349 111.91 48.29 52.30
CA THR A 349 112.70 49.19 53.15
C THR A 349 112.06 49.30 54.51
N GLY A 350 112.84 49.65 55.55
CA GLY A 350 112.27 50.10 56.81
C GLY A 350 111.42 51.35 56.54
N THR A 351 110.11 51.18 56.52
CA THR A 351 109.14 52.19 56.15
C THR A 351 108.44 52.66 57.41
N TRP A 352 108.39 53.97 57.65
CA TRP A 352 107.56 54.51 58.72
C TRP A 352 106.24 54.99 58.13
N LEU A 353 105.23 54.12 58.12
CA LEU A 353 103.89 54.50 57.65
C LEU A 353 103.18 55.23 58.79
N ALA A 354 102.60 56.39 58.50
CA ALA A 354 102.12 57.35 59.49
C ALA A 354 100.64 57.16 59.82
N ASP A 355 100.29 56.05 60.47
CA ASP A 355 98.92 55.78 60.94
C ASP A 355 98.72 56.11 62.43
N PHE A 356 97.51 56.55 62.79
CA PHE A 356 97.14 56.92 64.16
C PHE A 356 95.76 56.32 64.53
N PRO A 357 95.42 56.19 65.83
CA PRO A 357 94.18 55.53 66.24
C PRO A 357 92.90 56.06 65.59
N MET A 358 92.84 57.38 65.30
CA MET A 358 91.69 58.04 64.67
C MET A 358 91.93 58.48 63.21
N ASN A 359 93.16 58.30 62.68
CA ASN A 359 93.52 58.70 61.32
C ASN A 359 94.21 57.52 60.63
N HIS A 360 93.44 56.77 59.83
CA HIS A 360 93.93 55.64 59.07
C HIS A 360 94.26 56.14 57.67
N TYR A 361 95.55 56.22 57.35
CA TYR A 361 96.01 56.66 56.04
C TYR A 361 96.41 55.47 55.17
N THR A 362 96.79 54.36 55.80
CA THR A 362 97.06 53.09 55.12
C THR A 362 95.76 52.34 54.89
N HIS A 363 95.39 52.17 53.62
CA HIS A 363 94.27 51.35 53.19
C HIS A 363 94.72 50.38 52.10
N TRP A 364 94.38 49.11 52.28
CA TRP A 364 94.55 48.05 51.30
C TRP A 364 93.18 47.48 50.99
N VAL A 365 92.72 47.74 49.76
CA VAL A 365 91.37 47.44 49.33
C VAL A 365 91.43 46.51 48.14
N GLY A 366 90.63 45.44 48.16
CA GLY A 366 90.49 44.53 47.03
C GLY A 366 89.03 44.23 46.77
N LEU A 367 88.59 44.27 45.50
CA LEU A 367 87.22 43.94 45.09
C LEU A 367 87.24 43.02 43.87
N LEU A 368 86.41 41.98 43.88
CA LEU A 368 86.03 41.20 42.69
C LEU A 368 85.07 42.03 41.83
N LEU A 369 85.42 42.21 40.56
CA LEU A 369 84.58 42.89 39.56
C LEU A 369 83.67 41.90 38.82
N LYS A 370 84.21 40.74 38.42
CA LYS A 370 83.46 39.69 37.72
C LYS A 370 84.14 38.34 37.97
N PRO A 371 83.40 37.29 38.36
CA PRO A 371 83.90 35.92 38.32
C PRO A 371 84.36 35.52 36.91
N SER A 372 85.32 34.60 36.80
CA SER A 372 85.72 34.05 35.50
C SER A 372 84.63 33.15 34.92
N GLU A 373 84.68 32.90 33.61
CA GLU A 373 83.73 31.99 32.94
C GLU A 373 83.88 30.57 33.49
N GLU A 374 85.10 30.14 33.85
CA GLU A 374 85.35 28.85 34.49
C GLU A 374 84.66 28.76 35.86
N ALA A 375 84.76 29.81 36.70
CA ALA A 375 84.08 29.84 37.99
C ALA A 375 82.54 29.79 37.84
N ILE A 376 81.99 30.47 36.83
CA ILE A 376 80.56 30.44 36.51
C ILE A 376 80.12 29.06 36.03
N GLN A 377 80.94 28.39 35.21
CA GLN A 377 80.66 27.03 34.74
C GLN A 377 80.75 26.02 35.89
N GLU A 378 81.71 26.13 36.79
CA GLU A 378 81.76 25.31 38.02
C GLU A 378 80.51 25.49 38.88
N PHE A 379 79.97 26.71 38.99
CA PHE A 379 78.69 26.95 39.67
C PHE A 379 77.50 26.31 38.93
N ARG A 380 77.56 26.23 37.60
CA ARG A 380 76.54 25.54 36.78
C ARG A 380 76.61 24.03 36.96
N ASP A 381 77.80 23.45 36.82
CA ASP A 381 78.00 22.01 36.92
C ASP A 381 77.62 21.50 38.32
N SER A 382 78.04 22.20 39.39
CA SER A 382 77.65 21.86 40.77
C SER A 382 76.14 21.97 41.02
N ALA A 383 75.45 22.94 40.40
CA ALA A 383 73.99 23.07 40.48
C ALA A 383 73.26 21.94 39.75
N GLU A 384 73.80 21.49 38.60
CA GLU A 384 73.26 20.39 37.82
C GLU A 384 73.48 19.03 38.49
N GLU A 385 74.59 18.86 39.23
CA GLU A 385 74.92 17.65 39.99
C GLU A 385 74.23 17.56 41.36
N GLY A 386 73.53 18.62 41.80
CA GLY A 386 72.81 18.66 43.07
C GLY A 386 73.70 18.83 44.32
N ASN A 387 74.97 19.22 44.13
CA ASN A 387 75.92 19.46 45.22
C ASN A 387 75.74 20.88 45.79
N PHE A 388 74.66 21.07 46.55
CA PHE A 388 74.52 22.23 47.41
C PHE A 388 75.43 22.04 48.63
N GLU A 389 76.70 22.41 48.52
CA GLU A 389 77.49 22.67 49.73
C GLU A 389 76.80 23.81 50.49
N GLU A 390 76.26 23.50 51.66
CA GLU A 390 75.78 24.51 52.61
C GLU A 390 76.93 25.46 52.90
N VAL A 391 76.80 26.70 52.42
CA VAL A 391 77.67 27.78 52.85
C VAL A 391 77.40 27.95 54.34
N PRO A 392 78.38 27.77 55.23
CA PRO A 392 78.16 28.00 56.65
C PRO A 392 77.68 29.43 56.83
N ALA A 393 76.49 29.56 57.43
CA ALA A 393 75.99 30.85 57.89
C ALA A 393 77.00 31.38 58.91
N ASN A 394 77.64 32.51 58.59
CA ASN A 394 78.42 33.27 59.57
C ASN A 394 77.50 33.84 60.66
#